data_AF-A0A967TCI4-F1
#
_entry.id   AF-A0A967TCI4-F1
#
_cell.length_a   1.000
_cell.length_b   1.000
_cell.length_c   1.000
_cell.angle_alpha   90.00
_cell.angle_beta   90.00
_cell.angle_gamma   90.00
#
_symmetry.space_group_name_H-M   'P 1'
#
loop_
_entity.id
_entity.type
_entity.pdbx_description
1 polymer ?
#
loop_
_entity_poly.entity_id
_entity_poly.type
_entity_poly.pdbx_seq_one_letter_code
_entity_poly.pdbx_strand_id
1 'polypeptide(L)' 'RLAAAVEAAAGRARRPAPPIARAESLQAAVAAARDALPDGGVLLFSPACASFDMFPNYKVRGERFSALARRGGP' A
#
# COMPACT_ATOMS: atom_id res chain seq x y z
N ARG A 1 10.42 -3.83 11.44
CA ARG A 1 9.77 -5.13 11.78
C ARG A 1 8.75 -5.55 10.73
N LEU A 2 7.83 -4.66 10.28
CA LEU A 2 6.83 -5.00 9.25
C LEU A 2 7.44 -5.42 7.90
N ALA A 3 8.39 -4.66 7.35
CA ALA A 3 9.03 -5.00 6.07
C ALA A 3 9.65 -6.41 6.06
N ALA A 4 10.42 -6.74 7.10
CA ALA A 4 11.00 -8.09 7.26
C ALA A 4 9.93 -9.18 7.38
N ALA A 5 8.79 -8.91 8.02
CA ALA A 5 7.68 -9.86 8.10
C ALA A 5 7.02 -10.08 6.73
N VAL A 6 6.88 -9.03 5.92
CA VAL A 6 6.36 -9.13 4.54
C VAL A 6 7.32 -9.96 3.67
N GLU A 7 8.62 -9.67 3.72
CA GLU A 7 9.65 -10.40 2.97
C GLU A 7 9.69 -11.89 3.38
N ALA A 8 9.67 -12.18 4.68
CA ALA A 8 9.61 -13.55 5.19
C ALA A 8 8.32 -14.27 4.78
N ALA A 9 7.18 -13.58 4.75
CA ALA A 9 5.92 -14.16 4.29
C ALA A 9 5.96 -14.46 2.78
N ALA A 10 6.53 -13.56 1.97
CA ALA A 10 6.71 -13.77 0.54
C ALA A 10 7.60 -14.99 0.24
N GLY A 11 8.68 -15.18 1.01
CA GLY A 11 9.55 -16.35 0.88
C GLY A 11 8.89 -17.69 1.25
N ARG A 12 7.78 -17.68 1.99
CA ARG A 12 7.00 -18.88 2.35
C ARG A 12 5.81 -19.13 1.43
N ALA A 13 5.54 -18.25 0.47
CA ALA A 13 4.39 -18.40 -0.42
C ALA A 13 4.62 -19.57 -1.40
N ARG A 14 3.54 -20.33 -1.69
CA ARG A 14 3.55 -21.38 -2.73
C ARG A 14 3.53 -20.83 -4.16
N ARG A 15 3.77 -19.54 -4.32
CA ARG A 15 3.82 -18.80 -5.58
C ARG A 15 5.07 -17.92 -5.55
N PRO A 16 5.61 -17.52 -6.72
CA PRO A 16 6.69 -16.55 -6.77
C PRO A 16 6.35 -15.32 -5.93
N ALA A 17 7.33 -14.84 -5.17
CA ALA A 17 7.19 -13.63 -4.38
C ALA A 17 6.75 -12.47 -5.30
N PRO A 18 5.72 -11.70 -4.93
CA PRO A 18 5.35 -10.52 -5.71
C PRO A 18 6.49 -9.48 -5.65
N PRO A 19 6.62 -8.60 -6.65
CA PRO A 19 7.52 -7.46 -6.56
C PRO A 19 7.25 -6.64 -5.30
N ILE A 20 8.31 -6.27 -4.58
CA ILE A 20 8.23 -5.44 -3.37
C ILE A 20 8.83 -4.08 -3.68
N ALA A 21 8.02 -3.03 -3.64
CA ALA A 21 8.46 -1.65 -3.74
C ALA A 21 8.49 -0.99 -2.36
N ARG A 22 9.56 -0.24 -2.07
CA ARG A 22 9.67 0.61 -0.88
C ARG A 22 9.23 2.03 -1.23
N ALA A 23 8.50 2.67 -0.33
CA ALA A 23 8.05 4.04 -0.48
C ALA A 23 8.11 4.76 0.86
N GLU A 24 8.49 6.04 0.83
CA GLU A 24 8.66 6.87 2.04
C GLU A 24 7.39 7.64 2.43
N SER A 25 6.36 7.63 1.57
CA SER A 25 5.08 8.25 1.84
C SER A 25 3.92 7.44 1.26
N LEU A 26 2.72 7.64 1.81
CA LEU A 26 1.49 7.03 1.28
C LEU A 26 1.24 7.43 -0.18
N GLN A 27 1.56 8.67 -0.57
CA GLN A 27 1.41 9.14 -1.94
C GLN A 27 2.35 8.40 -2.90
N ALA A 28 3.62 8.26 -2.54
CA ALA A 28 4.58 7.49 -3.35
C ALA A 28 4.18 6.02 -3.44
N ALA A 29 3.69 5.42 -2.34
CA ALA A 29 3.22 4.04 -2.34
C ALA A 29 2.01 3.82 -3.26
N VAL A 30 1.03 4.73 -3.22
CA VAL A 30 -0.15 4.66 -4.09
C VAL A 30 0.22 4.88 -5.56
N ALA A 31 1.14 5.79 -5.87
CA ALA A 31 1.61 6.01 -7.24
C ALA A 31 2.27 4.74 -7.80
N ALA A 32 3.25 4.18 -7.08
CA ALA A 32 3.94 2.96 -7.50
C ALA A 32 2.98 1.77 -7.66
N ALA A 33 2.01 1.63 -6.76
CA ALA A 33 1.03 0.56 -6.85
C ALA A 33 0.07 0.73 -8.03
N ARG A 34 -0.25 1.97 -8.43
CA ARG A 34 -1.09 2.27 -9.60
C ARG A 34 -0.35 2.00 -10.91
N ASP A 35 0.94 2.32 -10.97
CA ASP A 35 1.77 2.06 -12.15
C ASP A 35 1.94 0.55 -12.38
N ALA A 36 1.93 -0.25 -11.31
CA ALA A 36 1.99 -1.70 -11.37
C ALA A 36 0.62 -2.39 -11.54
N LEU A 37 -0.49 -1.64 -11.51
CA LEU A 37 -1.84 -2.20 -11.52
C LEU A 37 -2.31 -2.48 -12.96
N PRO A 38 -2.77 -3.70 -13.27
CA PRO A 38 -3.41 -3.97 -14.55
C PRO A 38 -4.78 -3.28 -14.64
N ASP A 39 -5.31 -3.13 -15.85
CA ASP A 39 -6.67 -2.63 -16.06
C ASP A 39 -7.70 -3.50 -15.32
N GLY A 40 -8.59 -2.85 -14.57
CA GLY A 40 -9.58 -3.52 -13.72
C GLY A 40 -9.00 -4.14 -12.43
N GLY A 41 -7.72 -3.92 -12.11
CA GLY A 41 -7.09 -4.38 -10.88
C GLY A 41 -7.64 -3.72 -9.61
N VAL A 42 -7.38 -4.35 -8.47
CA VAL A 42 -7.79 -3.85 -7.14
C VAL A 42 -6.59 -3.34 -6.37
N LEU A 43 -6.71 -2.13 -5.82
CA LEU A 43 -5.74 -1.57 -4.87
C LEU A 43 -6.23 -1.77 -3.43
N LEU A 44 -5.53 -2.59 -2.64
CA LEU A 44 -5.83 -2.83 -1.23
C LEU A 44 -4.85 -2.08 -0.32
N PHE A 45 -5.37 -1.36 0.67
CA PHE A 45 -4.56 -0.72 1.70
C PHE A 45 -4.74 -1.40 3.07
N SER A 46 -3.76 -2.22 3.44
CA SER A 46 -3.69 -2.93 4.73
C SER A 46 -2.35 -2.65 5.42
N PRO A 47 -2.21 -1.52 6.13
CA PRO A 47 -0.91 -1.03 6.62
C PRO A 47 -0.33 -1.85 7.78
N ALA A 48 -1.12 -2.69 8.46
CA ALA A 48 -0.70 -3.56 9.58
C ALA A 48 0.02 -2.84 10.75
N CYS A 49 -0.01 -1.51 10.79
CA CYS A 49 0.62 -0.66 11.81
C CYS A 49 -0.31 0.45 12.30
N ALA A 50 -0.03 0.97 13.50
CA ALA A 50 -0.67 2.17 14.02
C ALA A 50 -0.42 3.36 13.07
N SER A 51 -1.33 4.33 13.05
CA SER A 51 -1.26 5.47 12.12
C SER A 51 -0.46 6.66 12.63
N PHE A 52 -0.10 6.68 13.91
CA PHE A 52 0.38 7.86 14.64
C PHE A 52 1.78 8.34 14.23
N ASP A 53 2.47 7.58 13.39
CA ASP A 53 3.74 7.96 12.78
C ASP A 53 3.57 9.06 11.72
N MET A 54 2.51 8.99 10.91
CA MET A 54 2.27 9.91 9.78
C MET A 54 0.90 10.61 9.85
N PHE A 55 -0.02 10.14 10.68
CA PHE A 55 -1.41 10.60 10.71
C PHE A 55 -1.98 10.64 12.13
N PRO A 56 -2.86 11.59 12.44
CA PRO A 56 -3.44 11.72 13.77
C PRO A 56 -4.32 10.53 14.19
N ASN A 57 -4.88 9.78 13.23
CA ASN A 57 -5.65 8.56 13.48
C ASN A 57 -5.82 7.73 12.20
N TYR A 58 -6.38 6.52 12.35
CA TYR A 58 -6.57 5.59 11.23
C TYR A 58 -7.58 6.11 10.20
N LYS A 59 -8.56 6.94 10.62
CA LYS A 59 -9.60 7.48 9.75
C LYS A 59 -9.01 8.48 8.77
N VAL A 60 -8.22 9.45 9.25
CA VAL A 60 -7.50 10.42 8.41
C VAL A 60 -6.55 9.71 7.45
N ARG A 61 -5.86 8.65 7.91
CA ARG A 61 -5.01 7.82 7.03
C ARG A 61 -5.82 7.15 5.91
N GLY A 62 -6.99 6.59 6.22
CA GLY A 62 -7.89 5.96 5.26
C GLY A 62 -8.53 6.94 4.28
N GLU A 63 -8.91 8.13 4.74
CA GLU A 63 -9.40 9.23 3.91
C GLU A 63 -8.32 9.69 2.93
N ARG A 64 -7.07 9.84 3.40
CA ARG A 64 -5.94 10.20 2.54
C ARG A 64 -5.67 9.13 1.49
N PHE A 65 -5.69 7.84 1.87
CA PHE A 65 -5.57 6.74 0.90
C PHE A 65 -6.69 6.81 -0.14
N SER A 66 -7.94 6.99 0.29
CA SER A 66 -9.11 7.04 -0.61
C SER A 66 -9.01 8.20 -1.61
N ALA A 67 -8.55 9.37 -1.16
CA ALA A 67 -8.33 10.52 -2.03
C ALA A 67 -7.24 10.25 -3.08
N LEU A 68 -6.15 9.58 -2.70
CA LEU A 68 -5.04 9.23 -3.59
C LEU A 68 -5.39 8.07 -4.55
N ALA A 69 -6.19 7.12 -4.08
CA ALA A 69 -6.56 5.92 -4.84
C ALA A 69 -7.59 6.20 -5.93
N ARG A 70 -8.47 7.18 -5.72
CA ARG A 70 -9.41 7.63 -6.75
C ARG A 70 -8.61 8.18 -7.95
N ARG A 71 -8.91 7.71 -9.17
CA ARG A 71 -8.51 8.43 -10.39
C ARG A 71 -9.34 9.71 -10.43
N GLY A 72 -8.73 10.85 -10.73
CA GLY A 72 -9.49 12.00 -11.22
C GLY A 72 -10.22 11.55 -12.49
N GLY A 73 -11.52 11.38 -12.35
CA GLY A 73 -12.53 11.15 -13.38
C GLY A 73 -13.82 11.74 -12.82
N PRO A 74 -14.74 12.22 -13.67
CA PRO A 74 -15.84 13.12 -13.28
C PRO A 74 -16.63 12.64 -12.05
#